data_AF-C5B916-F1
#
_entry.id   AF-C5B916-F1
#
_cell.length_a   1.000
_cell.length_b   1.000
_cell.length_c   1.000
_cell.angle_alpha   90.00
_cell.angle_beta   90.00
_cell.angle_gamma   90.00
#
_symmetry.space_group_name_H-M   'P 1'
#
loop_
_entity.id
_entity.type
_entity.pdbx_description
1 polymer ?
#
loop_
_entity_poly.entity_id
_entity_poly.type
_entity_poly.pdbx_seq_one_letter_code
_entity_poly.pdbx_strand_id
1 'polypeptide(L)'
;MERSHIEDYIFISFMYKSKYITKEQYDTYMTLWNEINKITPTPDIIIFLDFSVDHSLQNIKNDELKGIRPREFPNPELKEKWITGWFDEYQGFTQNLPRELKENVIIYNKKKTIDELLSEVINKITGIRNMK
;
A
#
# COMPACT_ATOMS: atom_id res chain seq x y z
N MET A 1 -6.35 6.13 -9.08
CA MET A 1 -5.22 5.21 -9.38
C MET A 1 -5.23 4.16 -8.28
N GLU A 2 -5.28 2.88 -8.63
CA GLU A 2 -5.08 1.81 -7.65
C GLU A 2 -3.57 1.65 -7.47
N ARG A 3 -3.09 1.76 -6.22
CA ARG A 3 -1.65 1.86 -5.87
C ARG A 3 -0.98 3.15 -6.39
N SER A 4 0.24 3.41 -5.95
CA SER A 4 0.99 4.62 -6.31
C SER A 4 2.51 4.39 -6.31
N HIS A 5 3.27 5.20 -7.04
CA HIS A 5 4.73 5.06 -7.09
C HIS A 5 5.39 5.21 -5.71
N ILE A 6 4.79 6.02 -4.83
CA ILE A 6 5.32 6.29 -3.49
C ILE A 6 5.36 5.04 -2.60
N GLU A 7 4.55 4.02 -2.89
CA GLU A 7 4.51 2.77 -2.13
C GLU A 7 5.31 1.63 -2.78
N ASP A 8 5.82 1.78 -4.01
CA ASP A 8 6.48 0.66 -4.70
C ASP A 8 7.72 0.14 -3.98
N TYR A 9 8.39 1.00 -3.19
CA TYR A 9 9.55 0.60 -2.38
C TYR A 9 9.18 -0.41 -1.27
N ILE A 10 7.91 -0.55 -0.90
CA ILE A 10 7.43 -1.56 0.06
C ILE A 10 7.77 -2.96 -0.44
N PHE A 11 7.50 -3.23 -1.72
CA PHE A 11 7.71 -4.56 -2.30
C PHE A 11 9.20 -4.89 -2.41
N ILE A 12 10.04 -3.94 -2.85
CA ILE A 12 11.49 -4.19 -2.92
C ILE A 12 12.10 -4.35 -1.51
N SER A 13 11.60 -3.62 -0.52
CA SER A 13 12.05 -3.74 0.88
C SER A 13 11.74 -5.12 1.44
N PHE A 14 10.53 -5.62 1.20
CA PHE A 14 10.18 -7.00 1.56
C PHE A 14 11.08 -8.02 0.86
N MET A 15 11.32 -7.85 -0.45
CA MET A 15 12.18 -8.76 -1.22
C MET A 15 13.60 -8.82 -0.65
N TYR A 16 14.15 -7.68 -0.25
CA TYR A 16 15.47 -7.59 0.37
C TYR A 16 15.48 -8.22 1.77
N LYS A 17 14.53 -7.88 2.65
CA LYS A 17 14.42 -8.46 4.01
C LYS A 17 14.21 -9.97 3.98
N SER A 18 13.49 -10.46 2.96
CA SER A 18 13.29 -11.89 2.71
C SER A 18 14.47 -12.60 2.03
N LYS A 19 15.56 -11.88 1.73
CA LYS A 19 16.78 -12.36 1.07
C LYS A 19 16.54 -12.91 -0.35
N TYR A 20 15.49 -12.46 -1.02
CA TYR A 20 15.23 -12.83 -2.42
C TYR A 20 16.11 -12.03 -3.40
N ILE A 21 16.60 -10.87 -2.96
CA ILE A 21 17.53 -10.03 -3.72
C ILE A 21 18.74 -9.68 -2.86
N THR A 22 19.84 -9.39 -3.53
CA THR A 22 21.08 -8.92 -2.90
C THR A 22 20.96 -7.45 -2.47
N LYS A 23 21.87 -7.02 -1.59
CA LYS A 23 21.97 -5.61 -1.20
C LYS A 23 22.24 -4.70 -2.41
N GLU A 24 23.09 -5.12 -3.33
CA GLU A 24 23.41 -4.35 -4.54
C GLU A 24 22.17 -4.12 -5.42
N GLN A 25 21.34 -5.16 -5.61
CA GLN A 25 20.07 -5.04 -6.34
C GLN A 25 19.08 -4.11 -5.63
N TYR A 26 18.98 -4.21 -4.30
CA TYR A 26 18.15 -3.32 -3.50
C TYR A 26 18.61 -1.87 -3.61
N ASP A 27 19.90 -1.60 -3.38
CA ASP A 27 20.48 -0.26 -3.45
C ASP A 27 20.27 0.36 -4.84
N THR A 28 20.49 -0.42 -5.91
CA THR A 28 20.28 0.02 -7.29
C THR A 28 18.83 0.43 -7.53
N TYR A 29 17.87 -0.38 -7.08
CA TYR A 29 16.45 -0.05 -7.18
C TYR A 29 16.12 1.22 -6.38
N MET A 30 16.61 1.34 -5.15
CA MET A 30 16.34 2.49 -4.29
C MET A 30 16.92 3.78 -4.85
N THR A 31 18.09 3.74 -5.49
CA THR A 31 18.65 4.89 -6.22
C THR A 31 17.70 5.33 -7.33
N LEU A 32 17.24 4.40 -8.17
CA LEU A 32 16.29 4.72 -9.25
C LEU A 32 14.97 5.27 -8.71
N TRP A 33 14.39 4.60 -7.71
CA TRP A 33 13.14 5.02 -7.08
C TRP A 33 13.25 6.44 -6.51
N ASN A 34 14.36 6.76 -5.82
CA ASN A 34 14.58 8.11 -5.30
C ASN A 34 14.65 9.17 -6.39
N GLU A 35 15.31 8.90 -7.53
CA GLU A 35 15.37 9.86 -8.64
C GLU A 35 14.01 10.07 -9.30
N ILE A 36 13.23 9.00 -9.50
CA ILE A 36 11.88 9.11 -10.06
C ILE A 36 10.95 9.83 -9.08
N ASN A 37 11.08 9.58 -7.78
CA ASN A 37 10.22 10.18 -6.77
C ASN A 37 10.38 11.72 -6.70
N LYS A 38 11.55 12.27 -7.05
CA LYS A 38 11.78 13.74 -7.12
C LYS A 38 10.93 14.45 -8.16
N ILE A 39 10.54 13.75 -9.23
CA ILE A 39 9.74 14.31 -10.33
C ILE A 39 8.29 13.81 -10.32
N THR A 40 7.97 12.86 -9.44
CA THR A 40 6.64 12.29 -9.33
C THR A 40 5.74 13.25 -8.55
N PRO A 41 4.52 13.57 -9.06
CA PRO A 41 3.60 14.43 -8.34
C PRO A 41 3.20 13.83 -6.98
N THR A 42 3.19 14.68 -5.96
CA THR A 42 2.68 14.35 -4.63
C THR A 42 1.16 14.16 -4.69
N PRO A 43 0.61 13.04 -4.18
CA PRO A 43 -0.84 12.86 -4.15
C PRO A 43 -1.52 13.85 -3.18
N ASP A 44 -2.63 14.45 -3.61
CA ASP A 44 -3.44 15.33 -2.76
C ASP A 44 -4.13 14.53 -1.61
N ILE A 45 -4.47 13.26 -1.85
CA ILE A 45 -5.13 12.36 -0.89
C ILE A 45 -4.56 10.95 -1.05
N ILE A 46 -4.30 10.28 0.08
CA ILE A 46 -3.92 8.86 0.13
C ILE A 46 -5.03 8.12 0.88
N ILE A 47 -5.65 7.11 0.26
CA ILE A 47 -6.58 6.23 0.96
C ILE A 47 -5.82 4.97 1.36
N PHE A 48 -5.64 4.78 2.67
CA PHE A 48 -4.95 3.62 3.22
C PHE A 48 -5.97 2.56 3.65
N LEU A 49 -5.95 1.41 2.97
CA LEU A 49 -6.84 0.28 3.25
C LEU A 49 -6.23 -0.59 4.36
N ASP A 50 -6.57 -0.28 5.61
CA ASP A 50 -6.03 -0.91 6.81
C ASP A 50 -6.82 -2.18 7.18
N PHE A 51 -6.49 -3.28 6.51
CA PHE A 51 -7.06 -4.61 6.76
C PHE A 51 -5.99 -5.56 7.31
N SER A 52 -6.42 -6.46 8.20
CA SER A 52 -5.52 -7.47 8.77
C SER A 52 -5.08 -8.49 7.72
N VAL A 53 -3.94 -9.13 7.97
CA VAL A 53 -3.42 -10.27 7.19
C VAL A 53 -4.51 -11.32 6.97
N ASP A 54 -5.21 -11.74 8.04
CA ASP A 54 -6.27 -12.74 7.96
C ASP A 54 -7.40 -12.33 7.01
N HIS A 55 -7.82 -11.06 7.07
CA HIS A 55 -8.88 -10.55 6.21
C HIS A 55 -8.43 -10.56 4.75
N SER A 56 -7.20 -10.12 4.48
CA SER A 56 -6.60 -10.14 3.14
C SER A 56 -6.48 -11.56 2.59
N LEU A 57 -6.00 -12.52 3.39
CA LEU A 57 -5.89 -13.93 3.01
C LEU A 57 -7.26 -14.56 2.73
N GLN A 58 -8.27 -14.24 3.55
CA GLN A 58 -9.63 -14.72 3.33
C GLN A 58 -10.23 -14.17 2.03
N ASN A 59 -10.03 -12.88 1.73
CA ASN A 59 -10.49 -12.27 0.48
C ASN A 59 -9.80 -12.91 -0.73
N ILE A 60 -8.47 -13.07 -0.69
CA ILE A 60 -7.71 -13.76 -1.75
C ILE A 60 -8.30 -15.16 -2.00
N LYS A 61 -8.51 -15.94 -0.94
CA LYS A 61 -9.08 -17.29 -1.03
C LYS A 61 -10.48 -17.27 -1.65
N ASN A 62 -11.34 -16.35 -1.22
CA ASN A 62 -12.70 -16.24 -1.75
C ASN A 62 -12.71 -15.88 -3.24
N ASP A 63 -11.83 -14.97 -3.67
CA ASP A 63 -11.71 -14.56 -5.06
C ASP A 63 -11.17 -15.70 -5.94
N GLU A 64 -10.19 -16.45 -5.43
CA GLU A 64 -9.67 -17.66 -6.11
C GLU A 64 -10.77 -18.73 -6.27
N LEU A 65 -11.61 -18.93 -5.25
CA LEU A 65 -12.73 -19.89 -5.29
C LEU A 65 -13.84 -19.45 -6.26
N LYS A 66 -14.06 -18.14 -6.41
CA LYS A 66 -15.05 -17.56 -7.34
C LYS A 66 -14.51 -17.42 -8.77
N GLY A 67 -13.23 -17.70 -9.00
CA GLY A 67 -12.59 -17.50 -10.29
C GLY A 67 -12.40 -16.02 -10.68
N ILE A 68 -12.50 -15.10 -9.71
CA ILE A 68 -12.26 -13.67 -9.93
C ILE A 68 -10.76 -13.43 -10.15
N ARG A 69 -9.90 -14.19 -9.47
CA ARG A 69 -8.45 -14.14 -9.61
C ARG A 69 -7.85 -15.53 -9.83
N PRO A 70 -6.73 -15.64 -10.56
CA PRO A 70 -5.98 -16.88 -10.64
C PRO A 70 -5.24 -17.18 -9.34
N ARG A 71 -4.74 -18.41 -9.19
CA ARG A 71 -3.82 -18.80 -8.11
C ARG A 71 -2.41 -18.33 -8.43
N GLU A 72 -2.06 -17.13 -7.97
CA GLU A 72 -0.80 -16.44 -8.32
C GLU A 72 0.39 -16.85 -7.45
N PHE A 73 0.13 -17.45 -6.29
CA PHE A 73 1.16 -17.79 -5.33
C PHE A 73 1.66 -19.22 -5.53
N PRO A 74 2.98 -19.49 -5.39
CA PRO A 74 3.52 -20.83 -5.62
C PRO A 74 2.93 -21.90 -4.69
N ASN A 75 2.67 -21.55 -3.43
CA ASN A 75 2.03 -22.40 -2.45
C ASN A 75 1.38 -21.56 -1.32
N PRO A 76 0.55 -22.15 -0.44
CA PRO A 76 -0.11 -21.44 0.65
C PRO A 76 0.86 -20.81 1.67
N GLU A 77 1.98 -21.47 1.96
CA GLU A 77 2.97 -20.99 2.94
C GLU A 77 3.67 -19.70 2.46
N LEU A 78 4.05 -19.66 1.18
CA LEU A 78 4.63 -18.47 0.57
C LEU A 78 3.60 -17.36 0.42
N LYS A 79 2.33 -17.69 0.15
CA LYS A 79 1.24 -16.71 0.15
C LYS A 79 1.14 -16.03 1.50
N GLU A 80 1.05 -16.80 2.57
CA GLU A 80 0.97 -16.25 3.93
C GLU A 80 2.21 -15.42 4.27
N LYS A 81 3.42 -15.95 4.00
CA LYS A 81 4.67 -15.21 4.20
C LYS A 81 4.69 -13.87 3.49
N TRP A 82 4.24 -13.82 2.23
CA TRP A 82 4.27 -12.61 1.43
C TRP A 82 3.24 -11.60 1.90
N ILE A 83 2.00 -12.03 2.17
CA ILE A 83 0.94 -11.15 2.65
C ILE A 83 1.30 -10.56 4.02
N THR A 84 1.83 -11.37 4.94
CA THR A 84 2.32 -10.88 6.24
C THR A 84 3.48 -9.91 6.06
N GLY A 85 4.47 -10.25 5.24
CA GLY A 85 5.61 -9.37 5.01
C GLY A 85 5.23 -8.04 4.40
N TRP A 86 4.32 -8.02 3.42
CA TRP A 86 3.80 -6.76 2.86
C TRP A 86 3.01 -5.97 3.89
N PHE A 87 2.19 -6.62 4.71
CA PHE A 87 1.47 -5.96 5.79
C PHE A 87 2.44 -5.22 6.73
N ASP A 88 3.52 -5.86 7.16
CA ASP A 88 4.52 -5.25 8.04
C ASP A 88 5.20 -4.02 7.38
N GLU A 89 5.52 -4.11 6.09
CA GLU A 89 6.07 -2.97 5.33
C GLU A 89 5.06 -1.82 5.20
N TYR A 90 3.78 -2.10 4.96
CA TYR A 90 2.73 -1.09 4.87
C TYR A 90 2.47 -0.39 6.21
N GLN A 91 2.54 -1.12 7.34
CA GLN A 91 2.47 -0.52 8.67
C GLN A 91 3.64 0.45 8.89
N GLY A 92 4.84 0.10 8.44
CA GLY A 92 5.99 1.01 8.45
C GLY A 92 5.84 2.20 7.49
N PHE A 93 5.28 2.00 6.31
CA PHE A 93 5.09 3.05 5.29
C PHE A 93 4.28 4.23 5.83
N THR A 94 3.11 3.97 6.40
CA THR A 94 2.24 5.04 6.92
C THR A 94 2.90 5.85 8.04
N GLN A 95 3.74 5.19 8.87
CA GLN A 95 4.52 5.83 9.92
C GLN A 95 5.71 6.63 9.38
N ASN A 96 6.22 6.31 8.19
CA ASN A 96 7.39 6.95 7.60
C ASN A 96 7.06 8.02 6.56
N LEU A 97 5.78 8.20 6.21
CA LEU A 97 5.35 9.28 5.33
C LEU A 97 5.82 10.65 5.86
N PRO A 98 6.25 11.57 4.97
CA PRO A 98 6.44 12.97 5.31
C PRO A 98 5.19 13.55 5.98
N ARG A 99 5.38 14.49 6.92
CA ARG A 99 4.28 15.08 7.69
C ARG A 99 3.15 15.60 6.79
N GLU A 100 3.50 16.31 5.72
CA GLU A 100 2.56 16.87 4.75
C GLU A 100 1.69 15.78 4.10
N LEU A 101 2.26 14.61 3.84
CA LEU A 101 1.53 13.48 3.27
C LEU A 101 0.70 12.74 4.32
N LYS A 102 1.20 12.61 5.55
CA LYS A 102 0.45 11.99 6.65
C LYS A 102 -0.88 12.68 6.91
N GLU A 103 -0.90 14.02 6.84
CA GLU A 103 -2.11 14.81 7.01
C GLU A 103 -3.15 14.55 5.91
N ASN A 104 -2.73 13.98 4.78
CA ASN A 104 -3.57 13.64 3.63
C ASN A 104 -3.97 12.15 3.57
N VAL A 105 -3.61 11.36 4.58
CA VAL A 105 -4.01 9.95 4.68
C VAL A 105 -5.42 9.83 5.27
N ILE A 106 -6.29 9.13 4.56
CA ILE A 106 -7.60 8.69 5.04
C ILE A 106 -7.54 7.17 5.25
N ILE A 107 -7.72 6.73 6.49
CA ILE A 107 -7.70 5.31 6.84
C ILE A 107 -9.10 4.73 6.63
N TYR A 108 -9.19 3.68 5.81
CA TYR A 108 -10.38 2.86 5.65
C TYR A 108 -10.13 1.46 6.20
N ASN A 109 -11.06 0.96 7.02
CA ASN A 109 -11.02 -0.38 7.58
C ASN A 109 -12.44 -0.88 7.82
N LYS A 110 -12.56 -2.13 8.31
CA LYS A 110 -13.86 -2.79 8.56
C LYS A 110 -14.82 -2.08 9.51
N LYS A 111 -14.36 -1.05 10.25
CA LYS A 111 -15.22 -0.28 11.17
C LYS A 111 -15.94 0.87 10.46
N LYS A 112 -15.54 1.20 9.23
CA LYS A 112 -16.13 2.27 8.42
C LYS A 112 -16.98 1.70 7.30
N THR A 113 -18.12 2.32 7.08
CA THR A 113 -18.95 2.14 5.89
C THR A 113 -18.33 2.85 4.69
N ILE A 114 -18.79 2.48 3.49
CA ILE A 114 -18.39 3.17 2.26
C ILE A 114 -18.88 4.62 2.26
N ASP A 115 -20.07 4.88 2.78
CA ASP A 115 -20.62 6.24 2.84
C ASP A 115 -19.81 7.17 3.74
N GLU A 116 -19.31 6.66 4.87
CA GLU A 116 -18.38 7.40 5.74
C GLU A 116 -17.06 7.70 5.01
N LEU A 117 -16.48 6.72 4.32
CA LEU A 117 -15.27 6.93 3.51
C LEU A 117 -15.50 7.99 2.44
N LEU A 118 -16.60 7.90 1.68
CA LEU A 118 -16.96 8.86 0.64
C LEU A 118 -17.10 10.26 1.21
N SER A 119 -17.78 10.40 2.35
CA SER A 119 -17.96 11.68 3.04
C SER A 119 -16.61 12.27 3.46
N GLU A 120 -15.72 11.48 4.06
CA GLU A 120 -14.36 11.92 4.44
C GLU A 120 -13.54 12.39 3.23
N VAL A 121 -13.57 11.62 2.14
CA VAL A 121 -12.85 11.96 0.89
C VAL A 121 -13.39 13.26 0.29
N ILE A 122 -14.71 13.41 0.16
CA ILE A 122 -15.34 14.61 -0.39
C ILE A 122 -15.00 15.85 0.46
N ASN A 123 -15.08 15.72 1.78
CA ASN A 123 -14.74 16.80 2.70
C ASN A 123 -13.27 17.21 2.56
N LYS A 124 -12.36 16.23 2.44
CA LYS A 124 -10.93 16.49 2.24
C LYS A 124 -10.65 17.18 0.91
N ILE A 125 -11.24 16.72 -0.20
CA ILE A 125 -11.13 17.37 -1.52
C ILE A 125 -11.62 18.82 -1.46
N THR A 126 -12.78 19.04 -0.84
CA THR A 126 -13.38 20.38 -0.71
C THR A 126 -12.48 21.31 0.12
N GLY A 127 -11.93 20.80 1.23
CA GLY A 127 -10.96 21.54 2.03
C GLY A 127 -9.72 21.94 1.24
N ILE A 128 -9.13 21.02 0.47
CA ILE A 128 -7.96 21.30 -0.38
C ILE A 128 -8.27 22.36 -1.44
N ARG A 129 -9.45 22.30 -2.06
CA ARG A 129 -9.88 23.29 -3.07
C ARG A 129 -10.05 24.69 -2.49
N ASN A 130 -10.53 24.80 -1.26
CA ASN A 130 -10.76 26.11 -0.62
C ASN A 130 -9.47 26.75 -0.07
N MET A 131 -8.36 26.01 -0.03
CA MET A 131 -7.04 26.49 0.42
C MET A 131 -6.11 26.90 -0.74
N LYS A 132 -6.48 26.59 -1.99
CA LYS A 132 -5.76 26.99 -3.21
C LYS A 132 -6.38 28.25 -3.80
#